data_AF-A0A6L8FV42-F1
#
_entry.id   AF-A0A6L8FV42-F1
#
_cell.length_a   1.000
_cell.length_b   1.000
_cell.length_c   1.000
_cell.angle_alpha   90.00
_cell.angle_beta   90.00
_cell.angle_gamma   90.00
#
_symmetry.space_group_name_H-M   'P 1'
#
loop_
_entity.id
_entity.type
_entity.pdbx_description
1 polymer ?
#
loop_
_entity_poly.entity_id
_entity_poly.type
_entity_poly.pdbx_seq_one_letter_code
_entity_poly.pdbx_strand_id
1 'polypeptide(L)'
;MDNNVQDYLFDLQGYLVLKNAISSADLREMNQWIDDHASYVQEPWSTDGDRKKKGRWIGHIETHTYNEENGVNFQSIIEGGPVFERLIDHP
;
A
#
# COMPACT_ATOMS: atom_id res chain seq x y z
N MET A 1 16.74 18.22 -11.31
CA MET A 1 17.56 17.65 -12.40
C MET A 1 16.97 18.17 -13.69
N ASP A 2 17.77 18.28 -14.76
CA ASP A 2 17.21 18.50 -16.09
C ASP A 2 16.36 17.28 -16.48
N ASN A 3 15.16 17.51 -17.01
CA ASN A 3 14.26 16.43 -17.44
C ASN A 3 14.95 15.50 -18.45
N ASN A 4 15.78 16.05 -19.35
CA ASN A 4 16.54 15.24 -20.31
C ASN A 4 17.50 14.26 -19.64
N VAL A 5 18.03 14.61 -18.46
CA VAL A 5 18.92 13.74 -17.69
C VAL A 5 18.12 12.66 -16.95
N GLN A 6 16.91 12.97 -16.47
CA GLN A 6 16.04 11.96 -15.85
C GLN A 6 15.56 10.94 -16.87
N ASP A 7 15.16 11.38 -18.07
CA ASP A 7 14.73 10.48 -19.14
C ASP A 7 15.88 9.58 -19.60
N TYR A 8 17.07 10.15 -19.81
CA TYR A 8 18.27 9.37 -20.12
C TYR A 8 18.60 8.33 -19.05
N LEU A 9 18.52 8.70 -17.77
CA LEU A 9 18.78 7.77 -16.66
C LEU A 9 17.69 6.70 -16.55
N PHE A 10 16.43 7.05 -16.78
CA PHE A 10 15.34 6.08 -16.85
C PHE A 10 15.56 5.07 -17.98
N ASP A 11 15.89 5.54 -19.19
CA ASP A 11 16.18 4.68 -20.34
C ASP A 11 17.36 3.73 -20.08
N LEU A 12 18.40 4.24 -19.40
CA LEU A 12 19.60 3.45 -19.09
C LEU A 12 19.39 2.45 -17.96
N GLN A 13 18.65 2.82 -16.92
CA GLN A 13 18.53 2.05 -15.67
C GLN A 13 17.26 1.20 -15.59
N GLY A 14 16.23 1.53 -16.39
CA GLY A 14 14.91 0.92 -16.37
C GLY A 14 14.04 1.36 -15.17
N TYR A 15 14.46 2.36 -14.40
CA TYR A 15 13.71 2.91 -13.26
C TYR A 15 14.06 4.37 -13.00
N LEU A 16 13.18 5.06 -12.28
CA LEU A 16 13.40 6.42 -11.78
C LEU A 16 13.40 6.42 -10.26
N VAL A 17 14.27 7.24 -9.66
CA VAL A 17 14.25 7.49 -8.22
C VAL A 17 13.63 8.86 -7.95
N LEU A 18 12.36 8.84 -7.53
CA LEU A 18 11.64 10.04 -7.11
C LEU A 18 11.83 10.25 -5.60
N LYS A 19 12.64 11.25 -5.25
CA LYS A 19 12.84 11.62 -3.85
C LYS A 19 11.62 12.40 -3.35
N ASN A 20 11.11 12.02 -2.18
CA ASN A 20 9.95 12.65 -1.57
C ASN A 20 8.70 12.63 -2.48
N ALA A 21 8.50 11.52 -3.21
CA ALA A 21 7.33 11.34 -4.08
C ALA A 21 6.00 11.48 -3.31
N ILE A 22 6.00 11.11 -2.04
CA ILE A 22 4.87 11.27 -1.13
C ILE A 22 5.22 12.37 -0.12
N SER A 23 4.27 13.26 0.17
CA SER A 23 4.45 14.29 1.17
C SER A 23 4.62 13.66 2.56
N SER A 24 5.37 14.33 3.45
CA SER A 24 5.54 13.81 4.82
C SER A 24 4.22 13.72 5.60
N ALA A 25 3.22 14.52 5.24
CA ALA A 25 1.92 14.53 5.89
C ALA A 25 1.09 13.32 5.47
N ASP A 26 1.00 13.07 4.16
CA ASP A 26 0.27 11.90 3.63
C ASP A 26 0.92 10.61 4.12
N LEU A 27 2.26 10.51 4.12
CA LEU A 27 2.95 9.33 4.65
C LEU A 27 2.60 9.05 6.12
N ARG A 28 2.48 10.09 6.95
CA ARG A 28 2.06 9.93 8.36
C ARG A 28 0.62 9.46 8.46
N GLU A 29 -0.29 10.02 7.66
CA GLU A 29 -1.70 9.62 7.67
C GLU A 29 -1.89 8.18 7.17
N MET A 30 -1.16 7.75 6.13
CA MET A 30 -1.14 6.36 5.66
C MET A 30 -0.66 5.40 6.75
N ASN A 31 0.45 5.73 7.42
CA ASN A 31 0.99 4.90 8.50
C ASN A 31 0.04 4.83 9.69
N GLN A 32 -0.57 5.95 10.08
CA GLN A 32 -1.55 5.98 11.16
C GLN A 32 -2.76 5.10 10.83
N TRP A 33 -3.23 5.11 9.58
CA TRP A 33 -4.31 4.21 9.16
C TRP A 33 -3.92 2.74 9.33
N ILE A 34 -2.68 2.36 8.98
CA ILE A 34 -2.20 0.99 9.18
C ILE A 34 -2.12 0.64 10.68
N ASP A 35 -1.62 1.56 11.51
CA ASP A 35 -1.51 1.38 12.95
C ASP A 35 -2.89 1.20 13.60
N ASP A 36 -3.88 2.00 13.19
CA ASP A 36 -5.27 1.89 13.64
C ASP A 36 -5.90 0.53 13.25
N HIS A 37 -5.40 -0.11 12.20
CA HIS A 37 -5.83 -1.41 11.70
C HIS A 37 -4.82 -2.54 11.99
N ALA A 38 -3.89 -2.36 12.94
CA ALA A 38 -2.80 -3.31 13.21
C ALA A 38 -3.28 -4.76 13.47
N SER A 39 -4.48 -4.95 14.03
CA SER A 39 -5.06 -6.29 14.23
C SER A 39 -5.28 -7.08 12.93
N TYR A 40 -5.50 -6.39 11.81
CA TYR A 40 -5.64 -7.00 10.49
C TYR A 40 -4.28 -7.33 9.86
N VAL A 41 -3.20 -6.69 10.32
CA VAL A 41 -1.83 -7.03 9.92
C VAL A 41 -1.33 -8.24 10.71
N GLN A 42 -1.58 -8.27 12.02
CA GLN A 42 -1.16 -9.35 12.91
C GLN A 42 -1.93 -10.65 12.66
N GLU A 43 -3.23 -10.53 12.39
CA GLU A 43 -4.13 -11.65 12.13
C GLU A 43 -4.92 -11.39 10.85
N PRO A 44 -4.32 -11.56 9.66
CA PRO A 44 -4.93 -11.22 8.37
C PRO A 44 -5.97 -12.23 7.88
N TRP A 45 -6.19 -13.31 8.63
CA TRP A 45 -6.99 -14.46 8.23
C TRP A 45 -8.38 -14.46 8.86
N SER A 46 -9.39 -14.90 8.12
CA SER A 46 -10.74 -15.07 8.66
C SER A 46 -10.78 -16.13 9.79
N THR A 47 -11.64 -15.89 10.78
CA THR A 47 -11.88 -16.79 11.91
C THR A 47 -12.79 -17.98 11.59
N ASP A 48 -13.45 -17.97 10.42
CA ASP A 48 -14.60 -18.85 10.13
C ASP A 48 -14.21 -20.15 9.43
N GLY A 49 -13.28 -20.90 10.04
CA GLY A 49 -13.12 -22.34 9.82
C GLY A 49 -12.05 -22.80 8.83
N ASP A 50 -11.49 -21.91 7.99
CA ASP A 50 -10.28 -22.22 7.19
C ASP A 50 -9.37 -20.99 7.09
N ARG A 51 -8.57 -20.78 8.16
CA ARG A 51 -7.64 -19.65 8.31
C ARG A 51 -6.63 -19.54 7.17
N LYS A 52 -6.43 -20.57 6.35
CA LYS A 52 -5.43 -20.58 5.28
C LYS A 52 -5.98 -20.18 3.91
N LYS A 53 -7.25 -19.78 3.80
CA LYS A 53 -7.88 -19.57 2.48
C LYS A 53 -8.69 -18.29 2.30
N LYS A 54 -8.90 -17.47 3.35
CA LYS A 54 -9.72 -16.26 3.22
C LYS A 54 -9.13 -15.09 3.99
N GLY A 55 -9.08 -13.94 3.32
CA GLY A 55 -8.77 -12.66 3.92
C GLY A 55 -9.82 -12.20 4.91
N ARG A 56 -9.44 -11.28 5.78
CA ARG A 56 -10.36 -10.47 6.58
C ARG A 56 -10.76 -9.24 5.80
N TRP A 57 -11.91 -8.68 6.16
CA TRP A 57 -12.48 -7.53 5.49
C TRP A 57 -12.58 -6.33 6.43
N ILE A 58 -12.21 -5.15 5.91
CA ILE A 58 -12.44 -3.82 6.49
C ILE A 58 -13.32 -3.06 5.50
N GLY A 59 -14.64 -3.13 5.66
CA GLY A 59 -15.56 -2.60 4.65
C GLY A 59 -15.34 -3.26 3.29
N HIS A 60 -14.84 -2.50 2.32
CA HIS A 60 -14.56 -2.95 0.94
C HIS A 60 -13.10 -3.37 0.69
N ILE A 61 -12.29 -3.44 1.74
CA ILE A 61 -10.87 -3.78 1.69
C ILE A 61 -10.68 -5.21 2.19
N GLU A 62 -9.98 -6.05 1.42
CA GLU A 62 -9.63 -7.42 1.83
C GLU A 62 -8.14 -7.52 2.17
N THR A 63 -7.80 -8.15 3.30
CA THR A 63 -6.43 -8.55 3.60
C THR A 63 -6.07 -9.81 2.83
N HIS A 64 -5.01 -9.76 2.03
CA HIS A 64 -4.51 -10.89 1.28
C HIS A 64 -3.04 -11.15 1.64
N THR A 65 -2.65 -12.41 1.84
CA THR A 65 -1.24 -12.76 1.96
C THR A 65 -0.92 -13.86 0.96
N TYR A 66 0.14 -13.67 0.17
CA TYR A 66 0.58 -14.68 -0.81
C TYR A 66 1.40 -15.79 -0.12
N ASN A 67 2.00 -15.46 1.03
CA ASN A 67 2.86 -16.28 1.88
C ASN A 67 3.19 -15.47 3.15
N GLU A 68 3.31 -16.13 4.30
CA GLU A 68 3.48 -15.48 5.61
C GLU A 68 4.72 -14.57 5.70
N GLU A 69 5.73 -14.81 4.85
CA GLU A 69 7.00 -14.05 4.84
C GLU A 69 6.93 -12.71 4.07
N ASN A 70 5.95 -12.51 3.18
CA ASN A 70 5.92 -11.36 2.27
C ASN A 70 5.05 -10.19 2.77
N GLY A 71 4.51 -10.29 3.99
CA GLY A 71 3.63 -9.28 4.57
C GLY A 71 2.16 -9.40 4.15
N VAL A 72 1.36 -8.41 4.54
CA VAL A 72 -0.08 -8.35 4.28
C VAL A 72 -0.37 -7.31 3.20
N ASN A 73 -1.12 -7.71 2.19
CA ASN A 73 -1.62 -6.82 1.16
C ASN A 73 -3.07 -6.40 1.49
N PHE A 74 -3.34 -5.10 1.45
CA PHE A 74 -4.70 -4.57 1.51
C PHE A 74 -5.23 -4.34 0.09
N GLN A 75 -6.09 -5.22 -0.38
CA GLN A 75 -6.73 -5.11 -1.69
C GLN A 75 -7.79 -4.02 -1.66
N SER A 76 -7.89 -3.22 -2.73
CA SER A 76 -8.78 -2.06 -2.79
C SER A 76 -8.49 -0.98 -1.73
N ILE A 77 -7.23 -0.78 -1.36
CA ILE A 77 -6.79 0.20 -0.32
C ILE A 77 -7.25 1.64 -0.55
N ILE A 78 -7.64 2.00 -1.78
CA ILE A 78 -8.23 3.29 -2.10
C ILE A 78 -9.51 3.57 -1.30
N GLU A 79 -10.23 2.52 -0.91
CA GLU A 79 -11.41 2.57 -0.04
C GLU A 79 -11.05 2.79 1.44
N GLY A 80 -9.74 2.82 1.78
CA GLY A 80 -9.23 3.01 3.14
C GLY A 80 -9.36 4.45 3.62
N GLY A 81 -9.56 5.40 2.72
CA GLY A 81 -9.85 6.77 3.05
C GLY A 81 -9.14 7.78 2.14
N PRO A 82 -9.37 9.09 2.38
CA PRO A 82 -8.97 10.14 1.46
C PRO A 82 -7.48 10.17 1.13
N VAL A 83 -6.60 9.72 2.05
CA VAL A 83 -5.15 9.69 1.79
C VAL A 83 -4.75 8.74 0.66
N PHE A 84 -5.46 7.62 0.51
CA PHE A 84 -5.17 6.65 -0.54
C PHE A 84 -5.80 7.05 -1.87
N GLU A 85 -6.96 7.71 -1.85
CA GLU A 85 -7.58 8.28 -3.05
C GLU A 85 -6.69 9.35 -3.71
N ARG A 86 -6.08 10.23 -2.90
CA ARG A 86 -5.17 11.28 -3.38
C ARG A 86 -3.99 10.76 -4.21
N LEU A 87 -3.55 9.51 -3.96
CA LEU A 87 -2.46 8.88 -4.71
C LEU A 87 -2.85 8.54 -6.16
N ILE A 88 -4.15 8.43 -6.47
CA ILE A 88 -4.62 8.19 -7.84
C ILE A 88 -4.55 9.48 -8.66
N ASP A 89 -5.00 10.59 -8.07
CA ASP A 89 -5.11 11.88 -8.77
C ASP A 89 -3.75 12.57 -8.95
N HIS A 90 -2.75 12.19 -8.14
CA HIS A 90 -1.40 12.76 -8.14
C HIS A 90 -0.33 11.65 -8.16
N PRO A 91 -0.19 10.91 -9.28
CA PRO A 91 0.76 9.80 -9.42
C PRO A 91 2.22 10.24 -9.50
#